data_AF-A0A5K1EV41-F1
#
_entry.id   AF-A0A5K1EV41-F1
#
_cell.length_a   1.000
_cell.length_b   1.000
_cell.length_c   1.000
_cell.angle_alpha   90.00
_cell.angle_beta   90.00
_cell.angle_gamma   90.00
#
_symmetry.space_group_name_H-M   'P 1'
#
loop_
_entity.id
_entity.type
_entity.pdbx_description
1 polymer ?
#
loop_
_entity_poly.entity_id
_entity_poly.type
_entity_poly.pdbx_seq_one_letter_code
_entity_poly.pdbx_strand_id
1 'polypeptide(L)'
;DRAQLMHLLTYEAVEAAVKKRVEMKAKIYGQEVNLNGSAVDSSGQEVDEDNLSIQPKIHESNYKIQPSLVADLYSDWIMPLTKFVQVEYLLRRLD
;
A
#
# COMPACT_ATOMS: atom_id res chain seq x y z
N ASP A 1 -1.92 23.80 -24.17
CA ASP A 1 -0.85 22.81 -24.39
C ASP A 1 -1.02 21.67 -23.38
N ARG A 2 -1.17 20.42 -23.84
CA ARG A 2 -1.39 19.24 -23.01
C ARG A 2 -0.17 18.91 -22.14
N ALA A 3 1.04 19.03 -22.70
CA ALA A 3 2.27 18.61 -22.01
C ALA A 3 2.58 19.54 -20.83
N GLN A 4 2.40 20.84 -21.02
CA GLN A 4 2.54 21.83 -19.95
C GLN A 4 1.55 21.62 -18.80
N LEU A 5 0.29 21.28 -19.11
CA LEU A 5 -0.70 20.95 -18.09
C LEU A 5 -0.32 19.70 -17.30
N MET A 6 0.17 18.66 -17.97
CA MET A 6 0.64 17.43 -17.30
C MET A 6 1.81 17.73 -16.35
N HIS A 7 2.76 18.55 -16.77
CA HIS A 7 3.87 18.98 -15.92
C HIS A 7 3.37 19.80 -14.72
N LEU A 8 2.45 20.74 -14.93
CA LEU A 8 1.90 21.58 -13.86
C LEU A 8 1.10 20.79 -12.81
N LEU A 9 0.44 19.71 -13.24
CA LEU A 9 -0.35 18.83 -12.37
C LEU A 9 0.48 17.73 -11.69
N THR A 10 1.76 17.60 -12.02
CA THR A 10 2.65 16.61 -11.40
C THR A 10 3.28 17.22 -10.15
N TYR A 11 2.88 16.69 -8.99
CA TYR A 11 3.32 17.17 -7.68
C TYR A 11 4.09 16.07 -6.95
N GLU A 12 5.38 15.95 -7.20
CA GLU A 12 6.22 14.82 -6.74
C GLU A 12 6.05 14.49 -5.24
N ALA A 13 6.04 15.52 -4.37
CA ALA A 13 5.86 15.34 -2.94
C ALA A 13 4.49 14.73 -2.57
N VAL A 14 3.43 15.11 -3.31
CA VAL A 14 2.09 14.56 -3.12
C VAL A 14 2.04 13.12 -3.63
N GLU A 15 2.63 12.83 -4.79
CA GLU A 15 2.67 11.49 -5.37
C GLU A 15 3.40 10.51 -4.46
N ALA A 16 4.55 10.92 -3.91
CA ALA A 16 5.30 10.14 -2.92
C ALA A 16 4.49 9.91 -1.62
N ALA A 17 3.81 10.96 -1.11
CA ALA A 17 2.98 10.84 0.08
C ALA A 17 1.77 9.91 -0.16
N VAL A 18 1.17 9.96 -1.36
CA VAL A 18 0.07 9.06 -1.76
C VAL A 18 0.58 7.62 -1.84
N LYS A 19 1.72 7.36 -2.51
CA LYS A 19 2.33 6.02 -2.60
C LYS A 19 2.57 5.42 -1.22
N LYS A 20 3.23 6.17 -0.32
CA LYS A 20 3.48 5.75 1.06
C LYS A 20 2.17 5.46 1.81
N ARG A 21 1.16 6.31 1.64
CA ARG A 21 -0.16 6.13 2.29
C ARG A 21 -0.88 4.88 1.78
N VAL A 22 -0.83 4.61 0.48
CA VAL A 22 -1.43 3.42 -0.13
C VAL A 22 -0.78 2.17 0.45
N GLU A 23 0.55 2.13 0.52
CA GLU A 23 1.28 1.01 1.12
C GLU A 23 0.88 0.78 2.59
N MET A 24 0.87 1.84 3.40
CA MET A 24 0.47 1.74 4.82
C MET A 24 -0.97 1.26 4.98
N LYS A 25 -1.89 1.73 4.15
CA LYS A 25 -3.28 1.24 4.16
C LYS A 25 -3.35 -0.23 3.75
N ALA A 26 -2.62 -0.64 2.72
CA ALA A 26 -2.55 -2.05 2.32
C ALA A 26 -1.97 -2.93 3.43
N LYS A 27 -0.96 -2.45 4.18
CA LYS A 27 -0.46 -3.13 5.39
C LYS A 27 -1.53 -3.28 6.45
N ILE A 28 -2.33 -2.25 6.72
CA ILE A 28 -3.36 -2.29 7.77
C ILE A 28 -4.52 -3.20 7.37
N TYR A 29 -5.03 -3.07 6.15
CA TYR A 29 -6.21 -3.82 5.70
C TYR A 29 -5.89 -5.23 5.17
N GLY A 30 -4.64 -5.48 4.80
CA GLY A 30 -4.18 -6.77 4.27
C GLY A 30 -3.80 -7.79 5.34
N GLN A 31 -3.82 -7.41 6.62
CA GLN A 31 -3.53 -8.31 7.74
C GLN A 31 -4.56 -9.44 7.84
N GLU A 32 -4.09 -10.66 8.08
CA GLU A 32 -4.94 -11.77 8.50
C GLU A 32 -5.37 -11.54 9.97
N VAL A 33 -6.65 -11.22 10.16
CA VAL A 33 -7.23 -11.02 11.48
C VAL A 33 -7.74 -12.37 11.99
N ASN A 34 -6.99 -13.00 12.89
CA ASN A 34 -7.46 -14.18 13.62
C ASN A 34 -8.42 -13.71 14.72
N LEU A 35 -9.73 -13.88 14.50
CA LEU A 35 -10.79 -13.50 15.46
C LEU A 35 -10.88 -14.43 16.68
N ASN A 36 -10.24 -15.60 16.59
CA ASN A 36 -10.16 -16.55 17.68
C ASN A 36 -8.76 -16.44 18.28
N GLY A 37 -8.67 -15.99 19.53
CA GLY A 37 -7.43 -15.88 20.30
C GLY A 37 -6.81 -17.25 20.65
N SER A 38 -6.78 -18.17 19.70
CA SER A 38 -5.91 -19.33 19.79
C SER A 38 -4.73 -19.04 18.88
N ALA A 39 -3.59 -18.78 19.50
CA ALA A 39 -2.31 -19.04 18.86
C ALA A 39 -2.26 -20.54 18.56
N VAL A 40 -2.96 -20.97 17.51
CA VAL A 40 -2.68 -22.23 16.84
C VAL A 40 -1.58 -21.86 15.87
N ASP A 41 -0.37 -22.12 16.32
CA ASP A 41 0.69 -22.53 15.44
C ASP A 41 0.14 -23.52 14.41
N SER A 42 0.28 -23.21 13.12
CA SER A 42 -0.06 -24.14 12.03
C SER A 42 0.86 -25.37 11.98
N SER A 43 1.52 -25.68 13.09
CA SER A 43 2.44 -26.78 13.29
C SER A 43 2.23 -27.33 14.70
N GLY A 44 1.04 -27.87 15.02
CA GLY A 44 0.61 -28.23 16.38
C GLY A 44 1.69 -28.81 17.29
N GLN A 45 2.43 -27.93 17.96
CA GLN A 45 3.61 -28.24 18.73
C GLN A 45 3.62 -27.26 19.90
N GLU A 46 3.09 -27.76 21.02
CA GLU A 46 3.20 -27.13 22.34
C GLU A 46 4.67 -26.75 22.58
N VAL A 47 4.96 -25.46 22.68
CA VAL A 47 6.29 -24.96 23.02
C VAL A 47 6.33 -24.55 24.48
N ASP A 48 7.08 -25.33 25.26
CA ASP A 48 7.40 -25.08 26.67
C ASP A 48 7.97 -23.66 26.88
N GLU A 49 7.57 -23.03 28.00
CA GLU A 49 7.78 -21.61 28.34
C GLU A 49 9.24 -21.16 28.60
N ASP A 50 10.26 -22.01 28.49
CA ASP A 50 11.61 -21.71 28.97
C ASP A 50 12.67 -21.50 27.87
N ASN A 51 12.42 -20.57 26.93
CA ASN A 51 13.53 -20.00 26.17
C ASN A 51 13.33 -18.51 25.82
N LEU A 52 13.85 -17.67 26.72
CA LEU A 52 14.03 -16.23 26.53
C LEU A 52 15.15 -15.98 25.50
N SER A 53 14.88 -16.30 24.24
CA SER A 53 15.62 -15.76 23.10
C SER A 53 14.90 -14.50 22.65
N ILE A 54 15.36 -13.33 23.12
CA ILE A 54 14.98 -12.02 22.55
C ILE A 54 15.62 -11.93 21.17
N GLN A 55 15.06 -12.65 20.20
CA GLN A 55 15.15 -12.31 18.80
C GLN A 55 13.79 -11.73 18.44
N PRO A 56 13.71 -10.56 17.78
CA PRO A 56 12.44 -10.11 17.24
C PRO A 56 12.06 -11.14 16.19
N LYS A 57 11.21 -12.11 16.56
CA LYS A 57 10.41 -12.83 15.58
C LYS A 57 9.65 -11.74 14.86
N ILE A 58 10.16 -11.34 13.70
CA ILE A 58 9.40 -10.62 12.70
C ILE A 58 8.20 -11.55 12.53
N HIS A 59 7.08 -11.19 13.17
CA HIS A 59 5.81 -11.79 12.82
C HIS A 59 5.72 -11.49 11.33
N GLU A 60 5.98 -12.51 10.50
CA GLU A 60 5.70 -12.47 9.09
C GLU A 60 4.23 -12.11 9.04
N SER A 61 4.02 -10.81 8.82
CA SER A 61 2.69 -10.25 8.74
C SER A 61 2.18 -10.83 7.46
N ASN A 62 1.45 -11.93 7.56
CA ASN A 62 1.03 -12.71 6.42
C ASN A 62 -0.02 -11.87 5.70
N TYR A 63 0.43 -10.97 4.83
CA TYR A 63 -0.44 -10.10 4.09
C TYR A 63 -1.02 -10.92 2.95
N LYS A 64 -2.35 -10.90 2.78
CA LYS A 64 -3.01 -11.56 1.65
C LYS A 64 -2.50 -11.06 0.30
N ILE A 65 -2.04 -9.81 0.27
CA ILE A 65 -1.44 -9.15 -0.90
C ILE A 65 -0.23 -8.35 -0.41
N GLN A 66 0.89 -8.44 -1.13
CA GLN A 66 2.08 -7.64 -0.86
C GLN A 66 1.75 -6.13 -0.91
N PRO A 67 1.93 -5.38 0.21
CA PRO A 67 1.54 -3.96 0.25
C PRO A 67 2.31 -3.06 -0.72
N SER A 68 3.59 -3.37 -0.98
CA SER A 68 4.42 -2.66 -1.96
C SER A 68 3.85 -2.78 -3.37
N LEU A 69 3.39 -3.98 -3.75
CA LEU A 69 2.75 -4.23 -5.05
C LEU A 69 1.52 -3.33 -5.26
N VAL A 70 0.70 -3.14 -4.21
CA VAL A 70 -0.47 -2.25 -4.28
C VAL A 70 -0.05 -0.79 -4.47
N ALA A 71 1.03 -0.37 -3.80
CA ALA A 71 1.55 0.98 -3.91
C ALA A 71 2.14 1.26 -5.31
N ASP A 72 2.88 0.30 -5.87
CA ASP A 72 3.42 0.38 -7.23
C ASP A 72 2.31 0.39 -8.27
N LEU A 73 1.31 -0.51 -8.15
CA LEU A 73 0.13 -0.50 -9.03
C LEU A 73 -0.57 0.87 -9.03
N TYR A 74 -0.75 1.48 -7.86
CA TYR A 74 -1.41 2.79 -7.76
C TYR A 74 -0.55 3.90 -8.39
N SER A 75 0.76 3.88 -8.14
CA SER A 75 1.74 4.85 -8.66
C SER A 75 1.84 4.79 -10.18
N ASP A 76 1.92 3.60 -10.75
CA ASP A 76 2.34 3.41 -12.13
C ASP A 76 1.15 3.38 -13.10
N TRP A 77 -0.05 3.03 -12.60
CA TRP A 77 -1.24 2.87 -13.45
C TRP A 77 -2.37 3.81 -13.08
N ILE A 78 -2.76 3.85 -11.80
CA ILE A 78 -3.96 4.61 -11.38
C ILE A 78 -3.68 6.11 -11.41
N MET A 79 -2.58 6.56 -10.81
CA MET A 79 -2.25 7.98 -10.70
C MET A 79 -2.00 8.67 -12.06
N PRO A 80 -1.32 8.04 -13.04
CA PRO A 80 -1.21 8.61 -14.39
C PRO A 80 -2.57 8.75 -15.09
N LEU A 81 -3.46 7.75 -14.94
CA LEU A 81 -4.81 7.80 -15.49
C LEU A 81 -5.64 8.94 -14.90
N THR A 82 -5.55 9.18 -13.59
CA THR A 82 -6.28 10.31 -12.98
C THR A 82 -5.72 11.67 -13.44
N LYS A 83 -4.40 11.80 -13.64
CA LYS A 83 -3.80 13.00 -14.24
C LYS A 83 -4.26 13.21 -15.69
N PHE A 84 -4.36 12.15 -16.50
CA PHE A 84 -4.88 12.27 -17.87
C PHE A 84 -6.31 12.84 -17.90
N VAL A 85 -7.19 12.37 -17.01
CA VAL A 85 -8.55 12.90 -16.90
C VAL A 85 -8.56 14.39 -16.52
N GLN A 86 -7.72 14.81 -15.56
CA GLN A 86 -7.61 16.22 -15.19
C GLN A 86 -7.16 17.08 -16.37
N VAL A 87 -6.19 16.61 -17.16
CA VAL A 87 -5.73 17.34 -18.35
C VAL A 87 -6.83 17.44 -19.41
N GLU A 88 -7.54 16.34 -19.72
CA GLU A 88 -8.68 16.34 -20.65
C GLU A 88 -9.80 17.31 -20.24
N TYR A 89 -10.06 17.38 -18.93
CA TYR A 89 -11.03 18.32 -18.37
C TYR A 89 -10.57 19.77 -18.53
N LEU A 90 -9.33 20.09 -18.15
CA LEU A 90 -8.80 21.45 -18.22
C LEU A 90 -8.73 21.98 -19.66
N LEU A 91 -8.47 21.12 -20.64
CA LEU A 91 -8.46 21.49 -22.06
C LEU A 91 -9.84 21.97 -22.57
N ARG A 92 -10.93 21.51 -21.96
CA ARG A 92 -12.32 21.89 -22.32
C ARG A 92 -12.95 22.87 -21.33
N ARG A 93 -12.19 23.38 -20.36
CA ARG A 93 -12.74 24.16 -19.24
C ARG A 93 -13.11 25.60 -19.59
N LEU A 94 -12.49 26.14 -20.65
CA LEU A 94 -12.70 27.51 -21.10
C LEU A 94 -13.53 27.58 -22.40
N ASP A 95 -14.02 26.43 -22.88
CA ASP A 95 -15.06 26.35 -23.90
C ASP A 95 -16.40 26.79 -23.28
#